data_AF-A0A966F2X5-F1
#
_entry.id   AF-A0A966F2X5-F1
#
_cell.length_a   1.000
_cell.length_b   1.000
_cell.length_c   1.000
_cell.angle_alpha   90.00
_cell.angle_beta   90.00
_cell.angle_gamma   90.00
#
_symmetry.space_group_name_H-M   'P 1'
#
loop_
_entity.id
_entity.type
_entity.pdbx_description
1 polymer ?
#
loop_
_entity_poly.entity_id
_entity_poly.type
_entity_poly.pdbx_seq_one_letter_code
_entity_poly.pdbx_strand_id
1 'polypeptide(L)'
;MHRIAGVLGTLVLVTGVALAQPAGSPTYVQGENPLQGDFDFAVGRPINVFVDVQGLTLDTILVTALDELKAGAPVHCEVQFLGTNSGQKKATLAPVLLLEDSSGKGVGRITCNIFKAKPGRPYDERQKVQISGDALASASKVYVLVQIEF
;
A
#
# COMPACT_ATOMS: atom_id res chain seq x y z
N MET A 1 0.57 -10.78 -73.46
CA MET A 1 -0.32 -11.73 -72.76
C MET A 1 0.48 -12.25 -71.55
N HIS A 2 0.33 -11.68 -70.34
CA HIS A 2 -0.58 -12.17 -69.27
C HIS A 2 -0.33 -13.68 -69.00
N ARG A 3 0.16 -14.18 -67.85
CA ARG A 3 -0.20 -13.88 -66.46
C ARG A 3 0.64 -14.70 -65.43
N ILE A 4 0.97 -14.03 -64.33
CA ILE A 4 0.81 -14.42 -62.90
C ILE A 4 1.89 -15.28 -62.22
N ALA A 5 2.62 -14.57 -61.35
CA ALA A 5 3.44 -15.06 -60.26
C ALA A 5 2.57 -15.59 -59.11
N GLY A 6 2.93 -16.76 -58.57
CA GLY A 6 2.40 -17.28 -57.31
C GLY A 6 3.46 -17.17 -56.22
N VAL A 7 3.34 -16.18 -55.33
CA VAL A 7 4.17 -16.04 -54.13
C VAL A 7 3.47 -16.80 -53.00
N LEU A 8 4.05 -17.92 -52.58
CA LEU A 8 3.67 -18.60 -51.33
C LEU A 8 4.21 -17.80 -50.15
N GLY A 9 3.32 -17.14 -49.40
CA GLY A 9 3.64 -16.50 -48.13
C GLY A 9 3.62 -17.51 -46.99
N THR A 10 4.75 -17.71 -46.34
CA THR A 10 4.87 -18.52 -45.11
C THR A 10 4.36 -17.72 -43.91
N LEU A 11 3.24 -18.16 -43.33
CA LEU A 11 2.68 -17.60 -42.10
C LEU A 11 3.45 -18.15 -40.89
N VAL A 12 4.31 -17.33 -40.28
CA VAL A 12 4.99 -17.67 -39.02
C VAL A 12 4.04 -17.32 -37.87
N LEU A 13 3.42 -18.33 -37.25
CA LEU A 13 2.74 -18.16 -35.97
C LEU A 13 3.80 -17.99 -34.87
N VAL A 14 3.94 -16.78 -34.34
CA VAL A 14 4.65 -16.52 -33.09
C VAL A 14 3.71 -16.89 -31.94
N THR A 15 3.89 -18.07 -31.35
CA THR A 15 3.22 -18.45 -30.10
C THR A 15 3.83 -17.65 -28.96
N GLY A 16 3.16 -16.57 -28.58
CA GLY A 16 3.47 -15.82 -27.36
C GLY A 16 3.24 -16.72 -26.15
N VAL A 17 4.33 -17.10 -25.46
CA VAL A 17 4.26 -17.71 -24.14
C VAL A 17 3.79 -16.65 -23.16
N ALA A 18 2.49 -16.59 -22.90
CA ALA A 18 1.96 -15.89 -21.75
C ALA A 18 2.47 -16.63 -20.51
N LEU A 19 3.50 -16.08 -19.85
CA LEU A 19 3.90 -16.51 -18.53
C LEU A 19 2.71 -16.26 -17.60
N ALA A 20 1.97 -17.33 -17.29
CA ALA A 20 0.90 -17.30 -16.30
C ALA A 20 1.51 -16.88 -14.96
N GLN A 21 1.24 -15.64 -14.54
CA GLN A 21 1.51 -15.23 -13.17
C GLN A 21 0.70 -16.16 -12.26
N PRO A 22 1.29 -16.68 -11.16
CA PRO A 22 0.57 -17.57 -10.26
C PRO A 22 -0.72 -16.90 -9.79
N ALA A 23 -1.84 -17.58 -10.01
CA ALA A 23 -3.14 -17.12 -9.57
C ALA A 23 -3.11 -16.94 -8.04
N GLY A 24 -3.22 -15.70 -7.57
CA GLY A 24 -3.26 -15.36 -6.14
C GLY A 24 -2.19 -14.38 -5.64
N SER A 25 -1.25 -13.94 -6.48
CA SER A 25 -0.36 -12.84 -6.10
C SER A 25 -1.08 -11.48 -6.22
N PRO A 26 -0.97 -10.59 -5.22
CA PRO A 26 -1.55 -9.26 -5.32
C PRO A 26 -0.95 -8.51 -6.51
N THR A 27 -1.80 -7.79 -7.25
CA THR A 27 -1.33 -6.93 -8.35
C THR A 27 -0.88 -5.60 -7.77
N TYR A 28 0.42 -5.33 -7.87
CA TYR A 28 0.99 -4.07 -7.43
C TYR A 28 0.76 -2.97 -8.45
N VAL A 29 0.32 -1.81 -7.98
CA VAL A 29 0.26 -0.59 -8.78
C VAL A 29 1.56 0.19 -8.59
N GLN A 30 2.10 0.72 -9.68
CA GLN A 30 3.25 1.61 -9.61
C GLN A 30 2.80 2.96 -9.02
N GLY A 31 3.44 3.37 -7.92
CA GLY A 31 3.16 4.60 -7.21
C GLY A 31 4.20 5.69 -7.44
N GLU A 32 3.80 6.92 -7.13
CA GLU A 32 4.69 8.07 -7.08
C GLU A 32 5.23 8.28 -5.64
N ASN A 33 6.23 9.14 -5.51
CA ASN A 33 6.75 9.60 -4.21
C ASN A 33 6.38 11.09 -4.03
N PRO A 34 5.66 11.48 -2.97
CA PRO A 34 5.16 10.63 -1.88
C PRO A 34 4.04 9.69 -2.33
N LEU A 35 4.00 8.51 -1.72
CA LEU A 35 2.88 7.58 -1.87
C LEU A 35 1.66 8.24 -1.25
N GLN A 36 0.58 8.31 -2.02
CA GLN A 36 -0.69 8.92 -1.64
C GLN A 36 -1.85 8.03 -2.08
N GLY A 37 -2.86 7.86 -1.23
CA GLY A 37 -4.06 7.13 -1.62
C GLY A 37 -5.14 7.10 -0.55
N ASP A 38 -6.39 6.97 -0.99
CA ASP A 38 -7.59 6.84 -0.16
C ASP A 38 -8.02 5.38 -0.08
N PHE A 39 -8.28 4.91 1.14
CA PHE A 39 -8.64 3.51 1.40
C PHE A 39 -9.82 3.39 2.35
N ASP A 40 -10.56 2.28 2.25
CA ASP A 40 -11.50 1.88 3.28
C ASP A 40 -10.77 1.60 4.60
N PHE A 41 -11.37 2.04 5.70
CA PHE A 41 -10.78 1.91 7.03
C PHE A 41 -11.76 1.30 8.02
N ALA A 42 -11.25 0.35 8.80
CA ALA A 42 -11.86 -0.07 10.05
C ALA A 42 -10.76 -0.58 10.98
N VAL A 43 -10.88 -0.25 12.27
CA VAL A 43 -9.93 -0.69 13.31
C VAL A 43 -9.83 -2.22 13.32
N GLY A 44 -8.60 -2.73 13.38
CA GLY A 44 -8.33 -4.16 13.38
C GLY A 44 -8.49 -4.85 12.01
N ARG A 45 -8.82 -4.11 10.94
CA ARG A 45 -8.85 -4.63 9.58
C ARG A 45 -7.62 -4.17 8.79
N PRO A 46 -6.98 -5.06 8.01
CA PRO A 46 -5.90 -4.69 7.11
C PRO A 46 -6.36 -3.71 6.03
N ILE A 47 -5.58 -2.65 5.83
CA ILE A 47 -5.65 -1.77 4.67
C ILE A 47 -4.70 -2.35 3.62
N ASN A 48 -5.26 -2.88 2.53
CA ASN A 48 -4.49 -3.44 1.42
C ASN A 48 -4.04 -2.31 0.49
N VAL A 49 -2.74 -2.00 0.49
CA VAL A 49 -2.18 -0.88 -0.29
C VAL A 49 -1.64 -1.36 -1.62
N PHE A 50 -0.80 -2.40 -1.61
CA PHE A 50 -0.16 -3.00 -2.79
C PHE A 50 0.40 -1.97 -3.80
N VAL A 51 1.21 -1.04 -3.29
CA VAL A 51 1.91 -0.04 -4.12
C VAL A 51 3.40 -0.37 -4.15
N ASP A 52 4.01 -0.27 -5.32
CA ASP A 52 5.46 -0.30 -5.52
C ASP A 52 5.95 1.10 -5.89
N VAL A 53 6.93 1.62 -5.16
CA VAL A 53 7.66 2.84 -5.49
C VAL A 53 9.14 2.49 -5.63
N GLN A 54 9.64 2.44 -6.87
CA GLN A 54 11.06 2.19 -7.18
C GLN A 54 11.64 0.94 -6.48
N GLY A 55 10.86 -0.14 -6.41
CA GLY A 55 11.26 -1.40 -5.77
C GLY A 55 11.03 -1.45 -4.26
N LEU A 56 10.47 -0.41 -3.65
CA LEU A 56 9.92 -0.46 -2.29
C LEU A 56 8.42 -0.73 -2.38
N THR A 57 7.98 -1.88 -1.90
CA THR A 57 6.55 -2.18 -1.77
C THR A 57 6.02 -1.76 -0.41
N LEU A 58 4.78 -1.26 -0.39
CA LEU A 58 3.93 -1.16 0.79
C LEU A 58 2.71 -2.04 0.56
N ASP A 59 2.63 -3.14 1.28
CA ASP A 59 1.64 -4.19 1.06
C ASP A 59 0.40 -3.94 1.92
N THR A 60 0.62 -3.68 3.21
CA THR A 60 -0.45 -3.61 4.19
C THR A 60 -0.15 -2.58 5.28
N ILE A 61 -1.18 -1.86 5.69
CA ILE A 61 -1.20 -1.10 6.94
C ILE A 61 -2.28 -1.69 7.84
N LEU A 62 -1.99 -1.92 9.12
CA LEU A 62 -2.97 -2.39 10.09
C LEU A 62 -2.94 -1.49 11.31
N VAL A 63 -4.10 -0.96 11.71
CA VAL A 63 -4.25 -0.18 12.95
C VAL A 63 -5.06 -1.01 13.95
N THR A 64 -4.44 -1.39 15.06
CA THR A 64 -5.06 -2.23 16.10
C THR A 64 -5.17 -1.44 17.39
N ALA A 65 -6.37 -1.31 17.95
CA ALA A 65 -6.54 -0.77 19.30
C ALA A 65 -5.96 -1.75 20.34
N LEU A 66 -5.12 -1.24 21.25
CA LEU A 66 -4.52 -2.02 22.33
C LEU A 66 -5.36 -1.99 23.60
N ASP A 67 -6.18 -0.95 23.75
CA ASP A 67 -7.15 -0.78 24.83
C ASP A 67 -8.58 -0.79 24.28
N GLU A 68 -9.56 -0.88 25.17
CA GLU A 68 -10.97 -0.72 24.83
C GLU A 68 -11.24 0.69 24.24
N LEU A 69 -11.96 0.76 23.13
CA LEU A 69 -12.38 2.01 22.53
C LEU A 69 -13.45 2.68 23.40
N LYS A 70 -13.02 3.68 24.19
CA LYS A 70 -13.91 4.49 25.03
C LYS A 70 -14.10 5.87 24.41
N ALA A 71 -15.37 6.26 24.29
CA ALA A 71 -15.73 7.58 23.76
C ALA A 71 -15.15 8.71 24.62
N GLY A 72 -14.66 9.77 23.97
CA GLY A 72 -14.05 10.94 24.63
C GLY A 72 -12.70 10.69 25.32
N ALA A 73 -12.14 9.47 25.26
CA ALA A 73 -10.84 9.16 25.85
C ALA A 73 -9.80 8.85 24.76
N PRO A 74 -8.51 9.13 25.02
CA PRO A 74 -7.46 8.62 24.16
C PRO A 74 -7.34 7.10 24.26
N VAL A 75 -6.99 6.46 23.16
CA VAL A 75 -6.71 5.02 23.05
C VAL A 75 -5.30 4.81 22.52
N HIS A 76 -4.57 3.84 23.08
CA HIS A 76 -3.33 3.38 22.47
C HIS A 76 -3.65 2.43 21.33
N CYS A 77 -3.00 2.61 20.20
CA CYS A 77 -3.04 1.67 19.09
C CYS A 77 -1.64 1.30 18.63
N GLU A 78 -1.54 0.11 18.05
CA GLU A 78 -0.38 -0.32 17.26
C GLU A 78 -0.71 -0.10 15.79
N VAL A 79 0.17 0.62 15.09
CA VAL A 79 0.17 0.74 13.64
C VAL A 79 1.27 -0.14 13.10
N GLN A 80 0.89 -1.10 12.26
CA GLN A 80 1.79 -2.03 11.60
C GLN A 80 1.90 -1.69 10.11
N PHE A 81 3.12 -1.63 9.59
CA PHE A 81 3.43 -1.47 8.17
C PHE A 81 4.16 -2.72 7.67
N LEU A 82 3.60 -3.36 6.64
CA LEU A 82 4.18 -4.52 5.99
C LEU A 82 4.57 -4.18 4.56
N GLY A 83 5.74 -4.66 4.15
CA GLY A 83 6.21 -4.51 2.78
C GLY A 83 7.57 -5.12 2.56
N THR A 84 8.13 -4.89 1.39
CA THR A 84 9.47 -5.35 1.03
C THR A 84 10.23 -4.25 0.32
N ASN A 85 11.49 -4.03 0.69
CA ASN A 85 12.39 -3.23 -0.12
C ASN A 85 13.23 -4.16 -1.01
N SER A 86 12.79 -4.37 -2.24
CA SER A 86 13.52 -5.11 -3.28
C SER A 86 14.55 -4.26 -4.01
N GLY A 87 14.56 -2.95 -3.78
CA GLY A 87 15.53 -2.01 -4.33
C GLY A 87 16.95 -2.19 -3.78
N GLN A 88 17.90 -1.50 -4.40
CA GLN A 88 19.32 -1.56 -4.00
C GLN A 88 19.66 -0.59 -2.86
N LYS A 89 18.82 0.43 -2.64
CA LYS A 89 19.03 1.48 -1.63
C LYS A 89 18.16 1.25 -0.41
N LYS A 90 18.61 1.73 0.74
CA LYS A 90 17.82 1.75 1.97
C LYS A 90 16.79 2.87 1.87
N ALA A 91 15.52 2.55 2.05
CA ALA A 91 14.46 3.56 2.09
C ALA A 91 14.21 4.04 3.52
N THR A 92 13.97 5.33 3.70
CA THR A 92 13.45 5.95 4.93
C THR A 92 12.01 6.38 4.66
N LEU A 93 11.08 5.93 5.49
CA LEU A 93 9.64 6.14 5.31
C LEU A 93 9.14 7.05 6.43
N ALA A 94 8.38 8.08 6.07
CA ALA A 94 7.69 8.98 7.01
C ALA A 94 6.17 8.92 6.78
N PRO A 95 5.45 8.06 7.52
CA PRO A 95 4.01 7.84 7.31
C PRO A 95 3.13 8.82 8.08
N VAL A 96 2.04 9.24 7.45
CA VAL A 96 0.92 9.95 8.08
C VAL A 96 -0.37 9.32 7.59
N LEU A 97 -1.28 9.02 8.52
CA LEU A 97 -2.63 8.53 8.22
C LEU A 97 -3.64 9.61 8.63
N LEU A 98 -4.48 10.06 7.70
CA LEU A 98 -5.58 10.98 7.98
C LEU A 98 -6.88 10.18 7.99
N LEU A 99 -7.64 10.27 9.08
CA LEU A 99 -8.87 9.50 9.27
C LEU A 99 -10.08 10.35 8.93
N GLU A 100 -11.00 9.78 8.15
CA GLU A 100 -12.23 10.43 7.74
C GLU A 100 -13.46 9.57 8.08
N ASP A 101 -14.55 10.22 8.46
CA ASP A 101 -15.85 9.56 8.62
C ASP A 101 -16.51 9.27 7.26
N SER A 102 -17.70 8.67 7.30
CA SER A 102 -18.44 8.31 6.08
C SER A 102 -18.93 9.50 5.25
N SER A 103 -18.84 10.72 5.79
CA SER A 103 -19.18 11.96 5.09
C SER A 103 -17.97 12.63 4.44
N GLY A 104 -16.77 12.05 4.57
CA GLY A 104 -15.50 12.65 4.11
C GLY A 104 -15.00 13.75 5.04
N LYS A 105 -15.52 13.85 6.26
CA LYS A 105 -15.03 14.81 7.25
C LYS A 105 -13.83 14.22 7.97
N GLY A 106 -12.74 14.96 8.03
CA GLY A 106 -11.57 14.60 8.85
C GLY A 106 -11.93 14.50 10.33
N VAL A 107 -11.74 13.32 10.91
CA VAL A 107 -12.03 13.01 12.31
C VAL A 107 -10.76 12.80 13.14
N GLY A 108 -9.61 12.53 12.51
CA GLY A 108 -8.37 12.32 13.23
C GLY A 108 -7.13 12.25 12.34
N ARG A 109 -5.98 12.17 12.99
CA ARG A 109 -4.67 12.01 12.35
C ARG A 109 -3.79 11.12 13.20
N ILE A 110 -3.17 10.12 12.57
CA ILE A 110 -2.14 9.28 13.15
C ILE A 110 -0.80 9.68 12.53
N THR A 111 0.04 10.35 13.31
CA THR A 111 1.42 10.65 12.90
C THR A 111 2.32 9.51 13.38
N CYS A 112 2.97 8.84 12.44
CA CYS A 112 3.86 7.72 12.72
C CYS A 112 5.32 8.21 12.82
N ASN A 113 6.16 7.45 13.53
CA ASN A 113 7.59 7.67 13.56
C ASN A 113 8.21 7.28 12.22
N ILE A 114 9.29 7.99 11.86
CA ILE A 114 10.10 7.64 10.70
C ILE A 114 10.79 6.30 10.94
N PHE A 115 10.76 5.40 9.96
CA PHE A 115 11.45 4.11 10.01
C PHE A 115 12.20 3.79 8.72
N LYS A 116 13.01 2.73 8.74
CA LYS A 116 13.91 2.38 7.63
C LYS A 116 13.66 0.97 7.12
N ALA A 117 13.47 0.82 5.81
CA ALA A 117 13.40 -0.46 5.12
C ALA A 117 14.76 -0.79 4.47
N LYS A 118 15.41 -1.87 4.95
CA LYS A 118 16.72 -2.32 4.44
C LYS A 118 16.56 -2.98 3.06
N PRO A 119 17.52 -2.79 2.13
CA PRO A 119 17.45 -3.39 0.79
C PRO A 119 17.48 -4.92 0.86
N GLY A 120 16.75 -5.56 -0.06
CA GLY A 120 16.59 -7.00 -0.18
C GLY A 120 15.87 -7.68 0.98
N ARG A 121 15.10 -6.93 1.79
CA ARG A 121 14.45 -7.47 3.00
C ARG A 121 12.97 -7.09 3.08
N PRO A 122 12.10 -8.02 3.55
CA PRO A 122 10.80 -7.63 4.04
C PRO A 122 10.94 -6.80 5.32
N TYR A 123 9.93 -5.99 5.61
CA TYR A 123 9.80 -5.26 6.87
C TYR A 123 8.41 -5.49 7.49
N ASP A 124 8.40 -5.56 8.82
CA ASP A 124 7.22 -5.58 9.70
C ASP A 124 7.50 -4.52 10.77
N GLU A 125 7.17 -3.27 10.46
CA GLU A 125 7.35 -2.14 11.38
C GLU A 125 6.09 -1.98 12.22
N ARG A 126 6.24 -1.92 13.55
CA ARG A 126 5.13 -1.74 14.49
C ARG A 126 5.37 -0.57 15.40
N GLN A 127 4.40 0.33 15.46
CA GLN A 127 4.53 1.58 16.21
C GLN A 127 3.34 1.77 17.13
N LYS A 128 3.62 2.02 18.40
CA LYS A 128 2.59 2.40 19.36
C LYS A 128 2.36 3.90 19.29
N VAL A 129 1.11 4.28 19.09
CA VAL A 129 0.67 5.68 19.00
C VAL A 129 -0.59 5.86 19.84
N GLN A 130 -0.91 7.11 20.17
CA GLN A 130 -2.11 7.47 20.92
C GLN A 130 -2.99 8.38 20.06
N ILE A 131 -4.28 8.07 19.97
CA ILE A 131 -5.28 8.84 19.21
C ILE A 131 -6.59 8.94 19.99
N SER A 132 -7.46 9.88 19.63
CA SER A 132 -8.84 9.92 20.16
C SER A 132 -9.59 8.64 19.83
N GLY A 133 -10.22 8.02 20.84
CA GLY A 133 -11.10 6.87 20.66
C GLY A 133 -12.29 7.17 19.75
N ASP A 134 -12.85 8.38 19.83
CA ASP A 134 -13.97 8.81 18.96
C ASP A 134 -13.53 8.90 17.50
N ALA A 135 -12.34 9.44 17.24
CA ALA A 135 -11.79 9.53 15.89
C ALA A 135 -11.57 8.13 15.30
N LEU A 136 -11.00 7.23 16.11
CA LEU A 136 -10.70 5.88 15.68
C LEU A 136 -11.97 5.03 15.47
N ALA A 137 -13.01 5.25 16.28
CA ALA A 137 -14.30 4.55 16.17
C ALA A 137 -15.20 5.08 15.04
N SER A 138 -15.13 6.38 14.72
CA SER A 138 -15.95 7.01 13.68
C SER A 138 -15.34 6.97 12.28
N ALA A 139 -14.04 6.69 12.17
CA ALA A 139 -13.35 6.62 10.90
C ALA A 139 -13.85 5.44 10.04
N SER A 140 -14.14 5.73 8.78
CA SER A 140 -14.52 4.75 7.75
C SER A 140 -13.61 4.78 6.53
N LYS A 141 -12.83 5.85 6.39
CA LYS A 141 -11.82 6.04 5.35
C LYS A 141 -10.50 6.46 5.98
N VAL A 142 -9.42 6.16 5.28
CA VAL A 142 -8.08 6.64 5.62
C VAL A 142 -7.37 7.12 4.37
N TYR A 143 -6.88 8.34 4.42
CA TYR A 143 -5.91 8.84 3.45
C TYR A 143 -4.51 8.53 3.97
N VAL A 144 -3.74 7.79 3.16
CA VAL A 144 -2.38 7.36 3.46
C VAL A 144 -1.42 8.27 2.71
N LEU A 145 -0.51 8.90 3.46
CA LEU A 145 0.63 9.63 2.92
C LEU A 145 1.92 9.00 3.43
N VAL A 146 2.81 8.58 2.54
CA VAL A 146 4.14 8.09 2.91
C VAL A 146 5.20 8.79 2.07
N GLN A 147 5.95 9.69 2.70
CA GLN A 147 7.15 10.25 2.09
C GLN A 147 8.27 9.23 2.16
N ILE A 148 8.94 8.99 1.03
CA ILE A 148 10.03 8.02 0.91
C ILE A 148 11.33 8.74 0.53
N GLU A 149 12.43 8.40 1.17
CA GLU A 149 13.78 8.85 0.83
C GLU A 149 14.70 7.64 0.62
N PHE A 150 15.41 7.56 -0.52
CA PHE A 150 16.27 6.43 -0.91
C PHE A 150 17.77 6.75 -0.84
#